data_AF-A0A7V3JIK4-F1
#
_entry.id   AF-A0A7V3JIK4-F1
#
_cell.length_a   1.000
_cell.length_b   1.000
_cell.length_c   1.000
_cell.angle_alpha   90.00
_cell.angle_beta   90.00
_cell.angle_gamma   90.00
#
_symmetry.space_group_name_H-M   'P 1'
#
loop_
_entity.id
_entity.type
_entity.pdbx_description
1 polymer ?
#
loop_
_entity_poly.entity_id
_entity_poly.type
_entity_poly.pdbx_seq_one_letter_code
_entity_poly.pdbx_strand_id
1 'polypeptide(L)'
;MEQGCMIGIAIAAVGIKPEIVRRCYQSLADARITVPYRVHVQTACEGQFSRSAARNQAILALIPYCDQIICLDVDCLVPPGLVEHAAENIRDGQAVWTLVRRIPAFDGRYRWDEWKATNPWPWGTGAFVGMTTADWLLVGGWDERITTWGSEDDVLALRRKEHRIETLKVTDWPLVHVDHEYRGRNLQHAKENRQIGAAPPPRNYLAGRLPLAKAQHTLFLWPTARCQGACPRCSQRSLMQFAPDYEMTLEEIDALIDAVRQSSYPAFQKVILAGGETLLWSHLAEGLRRLAEAKLGPIQLFTNGLALDRADLAAPYVREFRVSAYTWNGQAVQAFRARYGSKVRVVDSRKHWALPMGPRGEETLPADCVGPGYSVYDWHVYTCCNSPAIPMALGTPIHETPRCRLQPGFIEALLPLRQKMDRYCRACIGNRKVQPWLG
;
A
#
# COMPACT_ATOMS: atom_id res chain seq x y z
N MET A 1 -1.30 24.20 7.80
CA MET A 1 -2.60 23.51 7.82
C MET A 1 -2.30 22.04 7.63
N GLU A 2 -2.41 21.24 8.69
CA GLU A 2 -2.34 19.78 8.55
C GLU A 2 -3.47 19.34 7.61
N GLN A 3 -3.15 18.63 6.54
CA GLN A 3 -4.17 18.00 5.71
C GLN A 3 -4.86 16.95 6.58
N GLY A 4 -6.10 17.23 6.99
CA GLY A 4 -6.92 16.27 7.74
C GLY A 4 -7.09 14.98 6.93
N CYS A 5 -7.22 13.85 7.64
CA CYS A 5 -7.49 12.53 7.07
C CYS A 5 -8.72 12.58 6.15
N MET A 6 -8.58 12.13 4.89
CA MET A 6 -9.69 12.09 3.93
C MET A 6 -10.43 10.75 4.03
N ILE A 7 -11.74 10.79 4.30
CA ILE A 7 -12.62 9.61 4.28
C ILE A 7 -13.18 9.36 2.88
N GLY A 8 -13.14 8.11 2.43
CA GLY A 8 -13.89 7.62 1.28
C GLY A 8 -15.19 6.95 1.72
N ILE A 9 -16.29 7.20 1.01
CA ILE A 9 -17.58 6.51 1.18
C ILE A 9 -17.88 5.74 -0.10
N ALA A 10 -17.63 4.43 -0.08
CA ALA A 10 -17.87 3.48 -1.17
C ALA A 10 -19.30 2.93 -1.10
N ILE A 11 -20.09 3.20 -2.14
CA ILE A 11 -21.49 2.74 -2.24
C ILE A 11 -21.63 1.85 -3.48
N ALA A 12 -22.11 0.62 -3.30
CA ALA A 12 -22.46 -0.28 -4.40
C ALA A 12 -23.95 -0.17 -4.72
N ALA A 13 -24.29 0.20 -5.96
CA ALA A 13 -25.65 0.54 -6.38
C ALA A 13 -26.03 -0.04 -7.76
N VAL A 14 -25.49 -1.20 -8.13
CA VAL A 14 -25.73 -1.83 -9.44
C VAL A 14 -27.16 -2.37 -9.52
N GLY A 15 -27.89 -1.99 -10.57
CA GLY A 15 -29.30 -2.36 -10.76
C GLY A 15 -30.25 -1.70 -9.75
N ILE A 16 -29.79 -0.69 -9.01
CA ILE A 16 -30.59 0.03 -8.02
C ILE A 16 -31.25 1.23 -8.66
N LYS A 17 -32.52 1.45 -8.35
CA LYS A 17 -33.28 2.55 -8.92
C LYS A 17 -32.65 3.91 -8.53
N PRO A 18 -32.55 4.88 -9.45
CA PRO A 18 -31.88 6.15 -9.18
C PRO A 18 -32.40 6.92 -7.95
N GLU A 19 -33.69 6.82 -7.63
CA GLU A 19 -34.26 7.47 -6.46
C GLU A 19 -33.71 6.93 -5.12
N ILE A 20 -33.37 5.64 -5.06
CA ILE A 20 -32.75 5.02 -3.88
C ILE A 20 -31.32 5.55 -3.71
N VAL A 21 -30.58 5.66 -4.81
CA VAL A 21 -29.22 6.24 -4.83
C VAL A 21 -29.25 7.70 -4.38
N ARG A 22 -30.17 8.51 -4.94
CA ARG A 22 -30.35 9.92 -4.56
C ARG A 22 -30.71 10.05 -3.08
N ARG A 23 -31.56 9.18 -2.55
CA ARG A 23 -31.92 9.16 -1.12
C ARG A 23 -30.70 8.91 -0.24
N CYS A 24 -29.87 7.92 -0.57
CA CYS A 24 -28.64 7.66 0.18
C CYS A 24 -27.72 8.89 0.17
N TYR A 25 -27.51 9.48 -1.01
CA TYR A 25 -26.69 10.68 -1.15
C TYR A 25 -27.24 11.89 -0.38
N GLN A 26 -28.56 12.11 -0.44
CA GLN A 26 -29.24 13.15 0.33
C GLN A 26 -29.03 12.95 1.83
N SER A 27 -29.08 11.71 2.33
CA SER A 27 -28.85 11.44 3.76
C SER A 27 -27.44 11.81 4.23
N LEU A 28 -26.42 11.71 3.35
CA LEU A 28 -25.06 12.16 3.66
C LEU A 28 -25.01 13.68 3.84
N ALA A 29 -25.72 14.43 3.00
CA ALA A 29 -25.81 15.89 3.12
C ALA A 29 -26.59 16.29 4.38
N ASP A 30 -27.72 15.61 4.64
CA ASP A 30 -28.58 15.89 5.80
C ASP A 30 -27.90 15.54 7.14
N ALA A 31 -26.97 14.58 7.13
CA ALA A 31 -26.14 14.22 8.29
C ALA A 31 -25.14 15.33 8.69
N ARG A 32 -24.95 16.35 7.85
CA ARG A 32 -24.06 17.51 8.08
C ARG A 32 -22.62 17.11 8.41
N ILE A 33 -22.05 16.22 7.59
CA ILE A 33 -20.70 15.70 7.79
C ILE A 33 -19.68 16.84 7.77
N THR A 34 -18.85 16.95 8.81
CA THR A 34 -17.88 18.04 8.99
C THR A 34 -16.44 17.64 8.67
N VAL A 35 -16.12 16.35 8.67
CA VAL A 35 -14.81 15.82 8.26
C VAL A 35 -14.67 15.82 6.73
N PRO A 36 -13.46 16.01 6.18
CA PRO A 36 -13.25 15.88 4.73
C PRO A 36 -13.62 14.48 4.23
N TYR A 37 -14.50 14.42 3.23
CA TYR A 37 -14.94 13.14 2.66
C TYR A 37 -15.10 13.19 1.13
N ARG A 38 -15.00 12.01 0.52
CA ARG A 38 -15.26 11.75 -0.90
C ARG A 38 -16.21 10.58 -1.05
N VAL A 39 -17.23 10.73 -1.88
CA VAL A 39 -18.20 9.66 -2.17
C VAL A 39 -17.90 9.05 -3.53
N HIS A 40 -17.97 7.73 -3.63
CA HIS A 40 -18.01 7.04 -4.91
C HIS A 40 -19.18 6.05 -4.93
N VAL A 41 -20.00 6.14 -5.99
CA VAL A 41 -21.15 5.25 -6.21
C VAL A 41 -20.89 4.40 -7.43
N GLN A 42 -20.78 3.08 -7.23
CA GLN A 42 -20.62 2.10 -8.29
C GLN A 42 -21.99 1.62 -8.79
N THR A 43 -22.42 2.10 -9.97
CA THR A 43 -23.73 1.77 -10.55
C THR A 43 -23.69 0.69 -11.64
N ALA A 44 -22.50 0.22 -12.01
CA ALA A 44 -22.30 -0.87 -12.98
C ALA A 44 -21.31 -1.92 -12.43
N CYS A 45 -21.35 -3.15 -12.93
CA CYS A 45 -20.28 -4.13 -12.73
C CYS A 45 -19.67 -4.47 -14.09
N GLU A 46 -18.39 -4.84 -14.10
CA GLU A 46 -17.83 -5.55 -15.24
C GLU A 46 -18.32 -7.01 -15.19
N GLY A 47 -19.13 -7.42 -16.16
CA GLY A 47 -19.68 -8.77 -16.24
C GLY A 47 -20.96 -8.99 -15.43
N GLN A 48 -21.17 -10.23 -14.95
CA GLN A 48 -22.35 -10.59 -14.16
C GLN A 48 -22.37 -9.84 -12.83
N PHE A 49 -23.56 -9.42 -12.38
CA PHE A 49 -23.72 -8.72 -11.11
C PHE A 49 -23.16 -9.55 -9.94
N SER A 50 -22.27 -8.92 -9.16
CA SER A 50 -21.78 -9.40 -7.88
C SER A 50 -21.68 -8.20 -6.94
N ARG A 51 -22.37 -8.28 -5.79
CA ARG A 51 -22.34 -7.24 -4.76
C ARG A 51 -20.91 -6.99 -4.26
N SER A 52 -20.16 -8.07 -4.01
CA SER A 52 -18.76 -8.00 -3.59
C SER A 52 -17.89 -7.29 -4.63
N ALA A 53 -18.05 -7.62 -5.92
CA ALA A 53 -17.31 -6.98 -6.99
C ALA A 53 -17.65 -5.48 -7.12
N ALA A 54 -18.93 -5.11 -7.03
CA ALA A 54 -19.37 -3.72 -7.05
C ALA A 54 -18.77 -2.91 -5.88
N ARG A 55 -18.77 -3.48 -4.67
CA ARG A 55 -18.14 -2.85 -3.49
C ARG A 55 -16.64 -2.68 -3.68
N ASN A 56 -15.95 -3.70 -4.20
CA ASN A 56 -14.52 -3.60 -4.50
C ASN A 56 -14.21 -2.53 -5.54
N GLN A 57 -15.00 -2.41 -6.61
CA GLN A 57 -14.84 -1.35 -7.60
C GLN A 57 -15.04 0.04 -6.98
N ALA A 58 -16.05 0.19 -6.11
CA ALA A 58 -16.27 1.44 -5.39
C ALA A 58 -15.09 1.81 -4.47
N ILE A 59 -14.54 0.82 -3.75
CA ILE A 59 -13.34 1.00 -2.91
C ILE A 59 -12.14 1.39 -3.78
N LEU A 60 -11.91 0.69 -4.89
CA LEU A 60 -10.78 0.94 -5.81
C LEU A 60 -10.76 2.38 -6.33
N ALA A 61 -11.92 2.95 -6.62
CA ALA A 61 -12.03 4.33 -7.07
C ALA A 61 -11.65 5.37 -6.00
N LEU A 62 -11.67 4.98 -4.71
CA LEU A 62 -11.39 5.85 -3.57
C LEU A 62 -9.97 5.71 -3.02
N ILE A 63 -9.34 4.55 -3.19
CA ILE A 63 -7.96 4.26 -2.72
C ILE A 63 -6.95 5.38 -3.07
N PRO A 64 -6.94 5.96 -4.28
CA PRO A 64 -5.98 7.01 -4.62
C PRO A 64 -6.23 8.35 -3.91
N TYR A 65 -7.27 8.49 -3.11
CA TYR A 65 -7.68 9.80 -2.59
C TYR A 65 -7.97 9.80 -1.09
N CYS A 66 -8.09 8.63 -0.47
CA CYS A 66 -8.61 8.49 0.90
C CYS A 66 -7.67 7.62 1.74
N ASP A 67 -7.44 8.04 2.99
CA ASP A 67 -6.66 7.26 3.97
C ASP A 67 -7.55 6.22 4.66
N GLN A 68 -8.85 6.50 4.76
CA GLN A 68 -9.87 5.64 5.36
C GLN A 68 -11.01 5.46 4.36
N ILE A 69 -11.62 4.28 4.32
CA ILE A 69 -12.77 4.01 3.44
C ILE A 69 -13.87 3.31 4.23
N ILE A 70 -15.08 3.80 4.08
CA ILE A 70 -16.33 3.24 4.59
C ILE A 70 -17.07 2.61 3.41
N CYS A 71 -17.45 1.34 3.53
CA CYS A 71 -18.42 0.71 2.65
C CYS A 71 -19.82 0.93 3.23
N LEU A 72 -20.71 1.55 2.45
CA LEU A 72 -22.07 1.92 2.84
C LEU A 72 -23.09 1.26 1.89
N ASP A 73 -24.13 0.64 2.46
CA ASP A 73 -25.27 0.17 1.67
C ASP A 73 -26.17 1.31 1.21
N VAL A 74 -26.60 1.24 -0.05
CA VAL A 74 -27.38 2.27 -0.74
C VAL A 74 -28.81 2.45 -0.20
N ASP A 75 -29.34 1.48 0.52
CA ASP A 75 -30.66 1.53 1.15
C ASP A 75 -30.61 2.02 2.61
N CYS A 76 -29.43 2.37 3.10
CA CYS A 76 -29.23 2.92 4.43
C CYS A 76 -29.07 4.46 4.40
N LEU A 77 -29.66 5.12 5.39
CA LEU A 77 -29.52 6.54 5.67
C LEU A 77 -28.49 6.73 6.78
N VAL A 78 -27.61 7.70 6.60
CA VAL A 78 -26.52 7.98 7.54
C VAL A 78 -27.00 8.92 8.64
N PRO A 79 -26.85 8.57 9.94
CA PRO A 79 -27.19 9.45 11.04
C PRO A 79 -26.11 10.53 11.25
N PRO A 80 -26.46 11.69 11.87
CA PRO A 80 -25.49 12.74 12.15
C PRO A 80 -24.44 12.24 13.15
N GLY A 81 -23.15 12.54 12.90
CA GLY A 81 -22.04 12.17 13.79
C GLY A 81 -21.42 10.79 13.53
N LEU A 82 -22.04 9.91 12.73
CA LEU A 82 -21.48 8.57 12.47
C LEU A 82 -20.19 8.61 11.67
N VAL A 83 -20.09 9.50 10.68
CA VAL A 83 -18.91 9.59 9.81
C VAL A 83 -17.75 10.24 10.57
N GLU A 84 -18.01 11.23 11.41
CA GLU A 84 -17.04 11.83 12.34
C GLU A 84 -16.51 10.77 13.31
N HIS A 85 -17.41 10.03 13.95
CA HIS A 85 -17.03 8.96 14.85
C HIS A 85 -16.19 7.90 14.14
N ALA A 86 -16.55 7.53 12.91
CA ALA A 86 -15.76 6.63 12.09
C ALA A 86 -14.37 7.23 11.77
N ALA A 87 -14.27 8.52 11.45
CA ALA A 87 -13.01 9.20 11.16
C ALA A 87 -12.02 9.14 12.32
N GLU A 88 -12.52 9.34 13.53
CA GLU A 88 -11.73 9.33 14.77
C GLU A 88 -11.30 7.92 15.17
N ASN A 89 -12.06 6.89 14.79
CA ASN A 89 -11.89 5.53 15.30
C ASN A 89 -11.39 4.53 14.25
N ILE A 90 -11.38 4.86 12.97
CA ILE A 90 -10.70 4.03 11.95
C ILE A 90 -9.20 4.27 12.06
N ARG A 91 -8.45 3.22 12.39
CA ARG A 91 -6.99 3.24 12.54
C ARG A 91 -6.44 1.88 12.14
N ASP A 92 -5.14 1.80 11.85
CA ASP A 92 -4.53 0.54 11.43
C ASP A 92 -4.79 -0.56 12.47
N GLY A 93 -5.32 -1.70 12.01
CA GLY A 93 -5.72 -2.81 12.88
C GLY A 93 -7.07 -2.59 13.59
N GLN A 94 -7.84 -1.56 13.26
CA GLN A 94 -9.17 -1.32 13.82
C GLN A 94 -10.19 -0.91 12.75
N ALA A 95 -11.20 -1.74 12.59
CA ALA A 95 -12.39 -1.48 11.78
C ALA A 95 -13.53 -0.88 12.62
N VAL A 96 -14.33 -0.02 12.01
CA VAL A 96 -15.59 0.49 12.58
C VAL A 96 -16.77 -0.21 11.92
N TRP A 97 -17.73 -0.65 12.73
CA TRP A 97 -18.93 -1.34 12.28
C TRP A 97 -20.14 -0.84 13.06
N THR A 98 -21.26 -0.56 12.39
CA THR A 98 -22.45 -0.02 13.07
C THR A 98 -23.66 -0.96 13.03
N LEU A 99 -24.53 -0.82 14.01
CA LEU A 99 -25.85 -1.43 14.02
C LEU A 99 -26.80 -0.75 13.03
N VAL A 100 -27.94 -1.38 12.78
CA VAL A 100 -28.98 -0.86 11.88
C VAL A 100 -30.31 -0.79 12.61
N ARG A 101 -31.07 0.27 12.36
CA ARG A 101 -32.50 0.42 12.67
C ARG A 101 -33.29 0.37 11.35
N ARG A 102 -34.55 -0.04 11.42
CA ARG A 102 -35.40 -0.17 10.23
C ARG A 102 -36.53 0.83 10.26
N ILE A 103 -36.80 1.44 9.11
CA ILE A 103 -38.01 2.20 8.87
C ILE A 103 -38.78 1.58 7.70
N PRO A 104 -40.12 1.55 7.75
CA PRO A 104 -40.93 0.88 6.72
C PRO A 104 -40.87 1.60 5.36
N ALA A 105 -40.69 2.92 5.36
CA ALA A 105 -40.57 3.72 4.15
C ALA A 105 -39.84 5.03 4.44
N PHE A 106 -39.30 5.65 3.39
CA PHE A 106 -38.76 7.01 3.43
C PHE A 106 -39.70 7.94 2.66
N ASP A 107 -40.25 8.94 3.35
CA ASP A 107 -41.23 9.90 2.81
C ASP A 107 -40.58 11.14 2.17
N GLY A 108 -39.25 11.17 2.06
CA GLY A 108 -38.49 12.32 1.58
C GLY A 108 -37.99 13.25 2.68
N ARG A 109 -38.36 13.03 3.95
CA ARG A 109 -37.96 13.88 5.08
C ARG A 109 -36.95 13.15 5.98
N TYR A 110 -35.84 13.83 6.25
CA TYR A 110 -34.84 13.34 7.20
C TYR A 110 -35.26 13.61 8.64
N ARG A 111 -35.50 12.56 9.43
CA ARG A 111 -36.09 12.65 10.78
C ARG A 111 -35.31 11.85 11.81
N TRP A 112 -34.02 12.16 11.96
CA TRP A 112 -33.14 11.44 12.86
C TRP A 112 -33.66 11.37 14.30
N ASP A 113 -34.24 12.45 14.82
CA ASP A 113 -34.79 12.49 16.19
C ASP A 113 -35.95 11.50 16.40
N GLU A 114 -36.72 11.19 15.35
CA GLU A 114 -37.76 10.16 15.39
C GLU A 114 -37.13 8.76 15.27
N TRP A 115 -36.17 8.58 14.34
CA TRP A 115 -35.58 7.27 14.07
C TRP A 115 -34.71 6.77 15.22
N LYS A 116 -34.02 7.66 15.95
CA LYS A 116 -33.19 7.31 17.11
C LYS A 116 -34.00 6.74 18.30
N ALA A 117 -35.32 6.84 18.27
CA ALA A 117 -36.19 6.22 19.27
C ALA A 117 -36.54 4.74 18.95
N THR A 118 -36.31 4.25 17.73
CA THR A 118 -36.65 2.87 17.32
C THR A 118 -35.57 1.87 17.72
N ASN A 119 -35.87 0.72 18.33
CA ASN A 119 -34.79 -0.19 18.76
C ASN A 119 -33.91 -0.67 17.59
N PRO A 120 -32.57 -0.67 17.73
CA PRO A 120 -31.68 -1.22 16.72
C PRO A 120 -31.84 -2.73 16.63
N TRP A 121 -31.63 -3.27 15.44
CA TRP A 121 -31.51 -4.70 15.24
C TRP A 121 -30.28 -5.18 16.03
N PRO A 122 -30.39 -6.17 16.94
CA PRO A 122 -29.27 -6.64 17.76
C PRO A 122 -28.05 -7.14 16.95
N TRP A 123 -28.29 -7.61 15.74
CA TRP A 123 -27.27 -8.08 14.82
C TRP A 123 -26.88 -6.91 13.92
N GLY A 124 -25.59 -6.57 13.90
CA GLY A 124 -25.15 -5.60 12.91
C GLY A 124 -25.14 -6.26 11.53
N THR A 125 -25.05 -5.41 10.51
CA THR A 125 -25.09 -5.85 9.11
C THR A 125 -23.83 -5.38 8.43
N GLY A 126 -23.38 -6.04 7.37
CA GLY A 126 -22.33 -5.50 6.50
C GLY A 126 -22.66 -4.18 5.79
N ALA A 127 -23.67 -3.41 6.25
CA ALA A 127 -24.13 -2.16 5.65
C ALA A 127 -23.24 -0.95 5.95
N PHE A 128 -22.43 -1.01 7.01
CA PHE A 128 -21.42 -0.01 7.32
C PHE A 128 -20.16 -0.68 7.84
N VAL A 129 -19.11 -0.69 7.04
CA VAL A 129 -17.79 -1.18 7.47
C VAL A 129 -16.76 -0.13 7.09
N GLY A 130 -16.09 0.44 8.08
CA GLY A 130 -15.00 1.39 7.90
C GLY A 130 -13.66 0.78 8.27
N MET A 131 -12.63 0.96 7.45
CA MET A 131 -11.25 0.54 7.70
C MET A 131 -10.28 1.52 7.05
N THR A 132 -9.00 1.48 7.45
CA THR A 132 -7.98 2.23 6.71
C THR A 132 -7.86 1.66 5.29
N THR A 133 -7.40 2.47 4.35
CA THR A 133 -7.13 2.02 2.98
C THR A 133 -6.11 0.88 2.99
N ALA A 134 -5.11 0.93 3.89
CA ALA A 134 -4.16 -0.15 4.09
C ALA A 134 -4.83 -1.45 4.57
N ASP A 135 -5.76 -1.37 5.53
CA ASP A 135 -6.49 -2.53 6.03
C ASP A 135 -7.44 -3.13 4.98
N TRP A 136 -8.14 -2.30 4.20
CA TRP A 136 -8.93 -2.77 3.05
C TRP A 136 -8.09 -3.57 2.07
N LEU A 137 -6.90 -3.06 1.77
CA LEU A 137 -5.93 -3.71 0.91
C LEU A 137 -5.38 -4.98 1.53
N LEU A 138 -5.06 -4.99 2.82
CA LEU A 138 -4.55 -6.14 3.54
C LEU A 138 -5.55 -7.29 3.52
N VAL A 139 -6.83 -7.01 3.86
CA VAL A 139 -7.92 -7.99 3.76
C VAL A 139 -8.36 -8.25 2.33
N GLY A 140 -7.75 -7.63 1.33
CA GLY A 140 -8.03 -7.79 -0.09
C GLY A 140 -9.49 -7.61 -0.51
N GLY A 141 -10.20 -6.69 0.15
CA GLY A 141 -11.60 -6.35 -0.13
C GLY A 141 -12.60 -7.47 0.13
N TRP A 142 -13.77 -7.34 -0.49
CA TRP A 142 -14.85 -8.33 -0.48
C TRP A 142 -14.50 -9.53 -1.36
N ASP A 143 -14.91 -10.74 -0.97
CA ASP A 143 -14.65 -11.95 -1.77
C ASP A 143 -15.58 -12.01 -2.98
N GLU A 144 -15.01 -11.83 -4.18
CA GLU A 144 -15.77 -11.78 -5.43
C GLU A 144 -16.25 -13.14 -5.92
N ARG A 145 -15.79 -14.25 -5.32
CA ARG A 145 -16.41 -15.58 -5.53
C ARG A 145 -17.85 -15.61 -5.03
N ILE A 146 -18.19 -14.74 -4.08
CA ILE A 146 -19.54 -14.61 -3.53
C ILE A 146 -20.34 -13.69 -4.46
N THR A 147 -21.22 -14.29 -5.24
CA THR A 147 -22.08 -13.60 -6.22
C THR A 147 -23.54 -13.51 -5.78
N THR A 148 -23.92 -14.22 -4.72
CA THR A 148 -25.27 -14.26 -4.15
C THR A 148 -25.39 -13.45 -2.86
N TRP A 149 -26.60 -13.25 -2.37
CA TRP A 149 -26.87 -12.52 -1.12
C TRP A 149 -26.67 -13.41 0.11
N GLY A 150 -25.90 -12.91 1.10
CA GLY A 150 -25.83 -13.46 2.44
C GLY A 150 -24.42 -13.95 2.83
N SER A 151 -24.02 -13.64 4.06
CA SER A 151 -22.75 -14.05 4.68
C SER A 151 -21.49 -13.49 4.04
N GLU A 152 -21.56 -12.60 3.05
CA GLU A 152 -20.36 -11.95 2.50
C GLU A 152 -19.66 -11.07 3.55
N ASP A 153 -20.43 -10.52 4.48
CA ASP A 153 -20.00 -9.78 5.66
C ASP A 153 -19.37 -10.68 6.73
N ASP A 154 -19.91 -11.89 6.94
CA ASP A 154 -19.29 -12.91 7.79
C ASP A 154 -17.90 -13.29 7.25
N VAL A 155 -17.77 -13.48 5.94
CA VAL A 155 -16.48 -13.82 5.30
C VAL A 155 -15.48 -12.67 5.43
N LEU A 156 -15.91 -11.43 5.23
CA LEU A 156 -15.05 -10.26 5.49
C LEU A 156 -14.64 -10.18 6.97
N ALA A 157 -15.54 -10.49 7.91
CA ALA A 157 -15.23 -10.51 9.34
C ALA A 157 -14.18 -11.58 9.70
N LEU A 158 -14.26 -12.77 9.12
CA LEU A 158 -13.25 -13.81 9.28
C LEU A 158 -11.88 -13.35 8.79
N ARG A 159 -11.81 -12.76 7.59
CA ARG A 159 -10.54 -12.27 7.02
C ARG A 159 -9.93 -11.12 7.84
N ARG A 160 -10.75 -10.21 8.36
CA ARG A 160 -10.28 -9.18 9.31
C ARG A 160 -9.64 -9.81 10.55
N LYS A 161 -10.27 -10.85 11.11
CA LYS A 161 -9.73 -11.58 12.26
C LYS A 161 -8.40 -12.27 11.96
N GLU A 162 -8.24 -12.87 10.78
CA GLU A 162 -6.97 -13.47 10.33
C GLU A 162 -5.83 -12.45 10.31
N HIS A 163 -6.13 -11.20 9.95
CA HIS A 163 -5.18 -10.09 9.94
C HIS A 163 -5.12 -9.30 11.26
N ARG A 164 -5.76 -9.78 12.33
CA ARG A 164 -5.80 -9.13 13.65
C ARG A 164 -6.38 -7.71 13.61
N ILE A 165 -7.31 -7.46 12.70
CA ILE A 165 -8.06 -6.20 12.64
C ILE A 165 -9.26 -6.30 13.58
N GLU A 166 -9.22 -5.57 14.69
CA GLU A 166 -10.28 -5.52 15.69
C GLU A 166 -11.51 -4.78 15.15
N THR A 167 -12.70 -5.11 15.66
CA THR A 167 -13.94 -4.43 15.26
C THR A 167 -14.49 -3.62 16.42
N LEU A 168 -14.52 -2.30 16.26
CA LEU A 168 -15.28 -1.40 17.11
C LEU A 168 -16.74 -1.40 16.65
N LYS A 169 -17.61 -1.99 17.47
CA LYS A 169 -19.07 -2.00 17.26
C LYS A 169 -19.67 -0.70 17.79
N VAL A 170 -20.30 0.07 16.91
CA VAL A 170 -20.97 1.33 17.20
C VAL A 170 -22.46 1.08 17.43
N THR A 171 -22.95 1.48 18.61
CA THR A 171 -24.35 1.29 19.03
C THR A 171 -25.14 2.59 19.13
N ASP A 172 -24.44 3.71 19.30
CA ASP A 172 -25.07 5.02 19.58
C ASP A 172 -25.49 5.75 18.30
N TRP A 173 -24.85 5.42 17.17
CA TRP A 173 -25.16 5.92 15.83
C TRP A 173 -25.51 4.80 14.83
N PRO A 174 -26.60 4.05 15.07
CA PRO A 174 -27.03 3.01 14.16
C PRO A 174 -27.53 3.62 12.84
N LEU A 175 -27.14 3.00 11.72
CA LEU A 175 -27.67 3.31 10.40
C LEU A 175 -29.19 3.13 10.37
N VAL A 176 -29.86 3.84 9.46
CA VAL A 176 -31.30 3.67 9.24
C VAL A 176 -31.55 2.99 7.90
N HIS A 177 -31.82 1.70 7.91
CA HIS A 177 -32.19 0.92 6.73
C HIS A 177 -33.64 1.18 6.36
N VAL A 178 -33.87 1.58 5.11
CA VAL A 178 -35.23 1.73 4.57
C VAL A 178 -35.67 0.41 3.98
N ASP A 179 -36.79 -0.10 4.48
CA ASP A 179 -37.34 -1.35 3.99
C ASP A 179 -37.62 -1.30 2.48
N HIS A 180 -37.36 -2.44 1.85
CA HIS A 180 -37.55 -2.66 0.42
C HIS A 180 -38.07 -4.08 0.20
N GLU A 181 -38.55 -4.36 -1.01
CA GLU A 181 -39.00 -5.70 -1.39
C GLU A 181 -37.90 -6.73 -1.09
N TYR A 182 -38.29 -7.83 -0.45
CA TYR A 182 -37.36 -8.83 0.05
C TYR A 182 -36.58 -9.47 -1.11
N ARG A 183 -35.25 -9.31 -1.12
CA ARG A 183 -34.37 -9.82 -2.18
C ARG A 183 -33.88 -11.26 -1.96
N GLY A 184 -34.57 -12.03 -1.11
CA GLY A 184 -34.28 -13.45 -0.94
C GLY A 184 -33.01 -13.75 -0.15
N ARG A 185 -32.97 -13.48 1.17
CA ARG A 185 -31.98 -14.12 2.05
C ARG A 185 -32.24 -15.63 2.04
N ASN A 186 -31.55 -16.32 1.17
CA ASN A 186 -31.59 -17.77 1.09
C ASN A 186 -30.57 -18.32 2.08
N LEU A 187 -31.04 -19.01 3.12
CA LEU A 187 -30.16 -19.65 4.11
C LEU A 187 -29.17 -20.63 3.45
N GLN A 188 -29.55 -21.21 2.32
CA GLN A 188 -28.67 -22.07 1.52
C GLN A 188 -27.50 -21.26 0.91
N HIS A 189 -27.77 -20.10 0.29
CA HIS A 189 -26.70 -19.22 -0.23
C HIS A 189 -25.79 -18.75 0.90
N ALA A 190 -26.35 -18.38 2.06
CA ALA A 190 -25.57 -17.97 3.22
C ALA A 190 -24.60 -19.07 3.69
N LYS A 191 -25.00 -20.35 3.61
CA LYS A 191 -24.16 -21.51 3.93
C LYS A 191 -23.07 -21.74 2.86
N GLU A 192 -23.43 -21.69 1.59
CA GLU A 192 -22.51 -21.84 0.46
C GLU A 192 -21.44 -20.74 0.46
N ASN A 193 -21.84 -19.50 0.71
CA ASN A 193 -20.91 -18.36 0.78
C ASN A 193 -19.91 -18.49 1.94
N ARG A 194 -20.34 -19.02 3.09
CA ARG A 194 -19.42 -19.34 4.20
C ARG A 194 -18.44 -20.46 3.83
N GLN A 195 -18.87 -21.46 3.06
CA GLN A 195 -17.96 -22.51 2.57
C GLN A 195 -16.93 -21.95 1.59
N ILE A 196 -17.35 -21.06 0.68
CA ILE A 196 -16.44 -20.34 -0.22
C ILE A 196 -15.40 -19.55 0.59
N GLY A 197 -15.85 -18.80 1.60
CA GLY A 197 -14.99 -17.97 2.44
C GLY A 197 -14.11 -18.73 3.44
N ALA A 198 -14.34 -20.03 3.65
CA ALA A 198 -13.48 -20.87 4.50
C ALA A 198 -12.12 -21.16 3.85
N ALA A 199 -12.03 -21.03 2.53
CA ALA A 199 -10.76 -21.10 1.81
C ALA A 199 -10.26 -19.67 1.52
N PRO A 200 -8.96 -19.37 1.70
CA PRO A 200 -8.38 -18.10 1.27
C PRO A 200 -8.71 -17.82 -0.20
N PRO A 201 -9.02 -16.57 -0.57
CA PRO A 201 -9.27 -16.25 -1.97
C PRO A 201 -8.00 -16.45 -2.79
N PRO A 202 -8.12 -16.86 -4.06
CA PRO A 202 -6.97 -17.16 -4.92
C PRO A 202 -6.12 -15.92 -5.27
N ARG A 203 -6.62 -14.73 -4.94
CA ARG A 203 -5.96 -13.45 -5.15
C ARG A 203 -6.51 -12.40 -4.19
N ASN A 204 -5.79 -11.30 -4.07
CA ASN A 204 -6.31 -10.08 -3.47
C ASN A 204 -7.08 -9.26 -4.53
N TYR A 205 -8.40 -9.11 -4.35
CA TYR A 205 -9.30 -8.53 -5.36
C TYR A 205 -9.15 -7.03 -5.54
N LEU A 206 -8.61 -6.32 -4.55
CA LEU A 206 -8.29 -4.91 -4.68
C LEU A 206 -6.88 -4.75 -5.28
N ALA A 207 -5.89 -5.36 -4.65
CA ALA A 207 -4.50 -5.31 -5.05
C ALA A 207 -4.26 -5.69 -6.51
N GLY A 208 -4.85 -6.81 -6.94
CA GLY A 208 -4.65 -7.35 -8.29
C GLY A 208 -5.23 -6.46 -9.39
N ARG A 209 -6.05 -5.46 -9.03
CA ARG A 209 -6.67 -4.50 -9.95
C ARG A 209 -6.05 -3.11 -9.88
N LEU A 210 -5.24 -2.83 -8.86
CA LEU A 210 -4.50 -1.58 -8.84
C LEU A 210 -3.49 -1.65 -9.98
N PRO A 211 -3.45 -0.65 -10.87
CA PRO A 211 -2.44 -0.60 -11.92
C PRO A 211 -1.09 -0.44 -11.24
N LEU A 212 -0.46 -1.57 -10.90
CA LEU A 212 0.96 -1.65 -10.65
C LEU A 212 1.60 -1.33 -11.99
N ALA A 213 1.82 -0.03 -12.24
CA ALA A 213 2.46 0.43 -13.45
C ALA A 213 3.69 -0.46 -13.71
N LYS A 214 3.86 -0.95 -14.95
CA LYS A 214 4.99 -1.79 -15.39
C LYS A 214 6.38 -1.31 -14.89
N ALA A 215 6.48 -0.06 -14.47
CA ALA A 215 7.62 0.55 -13.80
C ALA A 215 7.92 0.04 -12.37
N GLN A 216 7.10 -0.83 -11.74
CA GLN A 216 7.22 -1.15 -10.30
C GLN A 216 7.76 -2.55 -9.97
N HIS A 217 8.33 -3.26 -10.95
CA HIS A 217 8.87 -4.61 -10.75
C HIS A 217 10.34 -4.62 -10.29
N THR A 218 10.80 -3.61 -9.54
CA THR A 218 12.14 -3.63 -8.94
C THR A 218 12.03 -3.63 -7.43
N LEU A 219 12.70 -4.58 -6.80
CA LEU A 219 12.86 -4.62 -5.35
C LEU A 219 14.30 -4.21 -5.01
N PHE A 220 14.46 -3.17 -4.20
CA PHE A 220 15.73 -2.73 -3.67
C PHE A 220 15.89 -3.28 -2.25
N LEU A 221 17.04 -3.86 -1.96
CA LEU A 221 17.44 -4.24 -0.62
C LEU A 221 18.58 -3.31 -0.22
N TRP A 222 18.52 -2.82 1.02
CA TRP A 222 19.57 -1.99 1.61
C TRP A 222 20.33 -2.82 2.63
N PRO A 223 21.30 -3.68 2.26
CA PRO A 223 21.78 -4.73 3.15
C PRO A 223 22.83 -4.27 4.16
N THR A 224 23.50 -3.14 3.92
CA THR A 224 24.55 -2.63 4.79
C THR A 224 24.71 -1.12 4.67
N ALA A 225 25.00 -0.48 5.80
CA ALA A 225 25.43 0.91 5.87
C ALA A 225 26.93 1.09 5.62
N ARG A 226 27.73 0.02 5.74
CA ARG A 226 29.20 0.08 5.69
C ARG A 226 29.67 0.41 4.27
N CYS A 227 30.59 1.36 4.14
CA CYS A 227 31.22 1.71 2.87
C CYS A 227 32.63 2.26 3.10
N GLN A 228 33.56 1.91 2.22
CA GLN A 228 34.92 2.46 2.26
C GLN A 228 35.01 3.88 1.67
N GLY A 229 33.97 4.33 0.94
CA GLY A 229 33.94 5.61 0.25
C GLY A 229 33.14 6.68 1.02
N ALA A 230 33.70 7.88 1.13
CA ALA A 230 33.03 9.06 1.71
C ALA A 230 32.56 10.05 0.62
N CYS A 231 31.83 9.55 -0.39
CA CYS A 231 31.50 10.33 -1.59
C CYS A 231 30.69 11.60 -1.24
N PRO A 232 31.12 12.82 -1.64
CA PRO A 232 30.43 14.09 -1.39
C PRO A 232 28.94 14.10 -1.79
N ARG A 233 28.61 13.39 -2.86
CA ARG A 233 27.28 13.34 -3.49
C ARG A 233 26.53 12.03 -3.25
N CYS A 234 26.88 11.27 -2.21
CA CYS A 234 26.18 10.02 -1.91
C CYS A 234 24.74 10.30 -1.46
N SER A 235 23.76 9.86 -2.24
CA SER A 235 22.34 10.03 -1.90
C SER A 235 21.89 9.21 -0.70
N GLN A 236 22.67 8.19 -0.33
CA GLN A 236 22.40 7.31 0.81
C GLN A 236 23.08 7.78 2.11
N ARG A 237 23.88 8.87 2.05
CA ARG A 237 24.71 9.34 3.16
C ARG A 237 23.91 9.55 4.45
N SER A 238 22.78 10.23 4.39
CA SER A 238 21.97 10.54 5.58
C SER A 238 21.48 9.27 6.27
N LEU A 239 21.12 8.24 5.51
CA LEU A 239 20.71 6.95 6.06
C LEU A 239 21.90 6.19 6.66
N MET A 240 23.05 6.16 5.96
CA MET A 240 24.28 5.56 6.48
C MET A 240 24.75 6.22 7.78
N GLN A 241 24.60 7.54 7.92
CA GLN A 241 24.99 8.26 9.14
C GLN A 241 24.02 8.00 10.30
N PHE A 242 22.74 7.81 10.00
CA PHE A 242 21.72 7.51 11.00
C PHE A 242 21.87 6.10 11.58
N ALA A 243 22.20 5.12 10.74
CA ALA A 243 22.35 3.73 11.15
C ALA A 243 23.69 3.15 10.66
N PRO A 244 24.84 3.62 11.19
CA PRO A 244 26.17 3.29 10.68
C PRO A 244 26.53 1.80 10.78
N ASP A 245 25.94 1.10 11.75
CA ASP A 245 26.18 -0.31 12.01
C ASP A 245 25.08 -1.22 11.45
N TYR A 246 24.14 -0.66 10.66
CA TYR A 246 23.05 -1.47 10.11
C TYR A 246 23.58 -2.54 9.15
N GLU A 247 23.12 -3.75 9.40
CA GLU A 247 23.28 -4.94 8.56
C GLU A 247 21.93 -5.64 8.49
N MET A 248 21.42 -5.82 7.27
CA MET A 248 20.21 -6.60 7.07
C MET A 248 20.47 -8.04 7.50
N THR A 249 19.65 -8.55 8.41
CA THR A 249 19.84 -9.90 8.95
C THR A 249 19.30 -10.96 7.98
N LEU A 250 19.66 -12.23 8.22
CA LEU A 250 19.09 -13.34 7.45
C LEU A 250 17.60 -13.55 7.75
N GLU A 251 17.15 -13.21 8.96
CA GLU A 251 15.75 -13.23 9.37
C GLU A 251 14.93 -12.18 8.60
N GLU A 252 15.49 -10.99 8.34
CA GLU A 252 14.84 -9.99 7.47
C GLU A 252 14.67 -10.51 6.02
N ILE A 253 15.67 -11.23 5.51
CA ILE A 253 15.61 -11.86 4.18
C ILE A 253 14.51 -12.94 4.14
N ASP A 254 14.44 -13.79 5.16
CA ASP A 254 13.42 -14.84 5.26
C ASP A 254 12.02 -14.21 5.35
N ALA A 255 11.84 -13.20 6.19
CA ALA A 255 10.57 -12.49 6.33
C ALA A 255 10.13 -11.83 5.02
N LEU A 256 11.08 -11.30 4.23
CA LEU A 256 10.79 -10.78 2.90
C LEU A 256 10.33 -11.89 1.94
N ILE A 257 11.05 -13.00 1.89
CA ILE A 257 10.70 -14.13 1.03
C ILE A 257 9.30 -14.65 1.38
N ASP A 258 9.00 -14.78 2.67
CA ASP A 258 7.70 -15.23 3.16
C ASP A 258 6.59 -14.23 2.84
N ALA A 259 6.82 -12.94 3.08
CA ALA A 259 5.87 -11.90 2.72
C ALA A 259 5.56 -11.92 1.22
N VAL A 260 6.57 -12.04 0.35
CA VAL A 260 6.39 -12.11 -1.10
C VAL A 260 5.59 -13.35 -1.51
N ARG A 261 5.91 -14.52 -0.94
CA ARG A 261 5.21 -15.78 -1.22
C ARG A 261 3.76 -15.76 -0.75
N GLN A 262 3.51 -15.34 0.49
CA GLN A 262 2.17 -15.28 1.07
C GLN A 262 1.28 -14.26 0.34
N SER A 263 1.87 -13.18 -0.19
CA SER A 263 1.16 -12.21 -1.03
C SER A 263 0.92 -12.69 -2.46
N SER A 264 1.48 -13.84 -2.84
CA SER A 264 1.43 -14.38 -4.19
C SER A 264 1.93 -13.38 -5.25
N TYR A 265 2.93 -12.56 -4.93
CA TYR A 265 3.47 -11.64 -5.91
C TYR A 265 4.21 -12.39 -7.02
N PRO A 266 4.12 -11.93 -8.27
CA PRO A 266 4.98 -12.44 -9.32
C PRO A 266 6.45 -12.09 -9.02
N ALA A 267 7.37 -12.84 -9.63
CA ALA A 267 8.78 -12.48 -9.59
C ALA A 267 8.99 -11.03 -10.05
N PHE A 268 9.81 -10.30 -9.31
CA PHE A 268 10.27 -8.97 -9.68
C PHE A 268 11.14 -9.07 -10.95
N GLN A 269 11.09 -8.03 -11.77
CA GLN A 269 11.93 -7.88 -12.94
C GLN A 269 13.42 -7.90 -12.56
N LYS A 270 13.74 -7.41 -11.37
CA LYS A 270 15.08 -7.46 -10.77
C LYS A 270 15.02 -7.20 -9.26
N VAL A 271 15.94 -7.82 -8.54
CA VAL A 271 16.25 -7.52 -7.14
C VAL A 271 17.60 -6.81 -7.12
N ILE A 272 17.65 -5.60 -6.57
CA ILE A 272 18.85 -4.77 -6.56
C ILE A 272 19.34 -4.65 -5.11
N LEU A 273 20.56 -5.08 -4.85
CA LEU A 273 21.24 -4.75 -3.60
C LEU A 273 22.01 -3.43 -3.79
N ALA A 274 21.70 -2.45 -2.95
CA ALA A 274 22.28 -1.10 -2.98
C ALA A 274 22.38 -0.53 -1.55
N GLY A 275 23.00 0.62 -1.36
CA GLY A 275 23.11 1.27 -0.04
C GLY A 275 24.52 1.76 0.22
N GLY A 276 25.18 1.20 1.24
CA GLY A 276 26.63 1.29 1.39
C GLY A 276 27.38 0.52 0.29
N GLU A 277 28.53 -0.05 0.63
CA GLU A 277 29.23 -1.00 -0.22
C GLU A 277 28.67 -2.41 0.01
N THR A 278 27.79 -2.86 -0.90
CA THR A 278 27.09 -4.13 -0.77
C THR A 278 28.03 -5.32 -0.54
N LEU A 279 29.22 -5.33 -1.15
CA LEU A 279 30.17 -6.43 -0.97
C LEU A 279 30.73 -6.54 0.45
N LEU A 280 30.53 -5.53 1.30
CA LEU A 280 30.90 -5.58 2.72
C LEU A 280 29.84 -6.23 3.62
N TRP A 281 28.62 -6.46 3.13
CA TRP A 281 27.55 -7.11 3.90
C TRP A 281 28.04 -8.42 4.53
N SER A 282 27.91 -8.57 5.85
CA SER A 282 28.44 -9.74 6.59
C SER A 282 27.80 -11.04 6.09
N HIS A 283 26.53 -10.99 5.72
CA HIS A 283 25.75 -12.15 5.27
C HIS A 283 25.74 -12.34 3.74
N LEU A 284 26.65 -11.69 3.00
CA LEU A 284 26.67 -11.64 1.52
C LEU A 284 26.39 -12.99 0.84
N ALA A 285 27.17 -14.02 1.16
CA ALA A 285 27.06 -15.32 0.49
C ALA A 285 25.71 -16.01 0.77
N GLU A 286 25.35 -16.11 2.05
CA GLU A 286 24.16 -16.83 2.50
C GLU A 286 22.87 -16.08 2.12
N GLY A 287 22.85 -14.76 2.26
CA GLY A 287 21.71 -13.93 1.88
C GLY A 287 21.47 -13.95 0.37
N LEU A 288 22.52 -13.88 -0.45
CA LEU A 288 22.39 -14.02 -1.92
C LEU A 288 21.90 -15.41 -2.33
N ARG A 289 22.39 -16.47 -1.67
CA ARG A 289 21.92 -17.85 -1.90
C ARG A 289 20.42 -17.96 -1.67
N ARG A 290 19.92 -17.49 -0.52
CA ARG A 290 18.48 -17.50 -0.17
C ARG A 290 17.63 -16.72 -1.17
N LEU A 291 18.07 -15.52 -1.55
CA LEU A 291 17.37 -14.69 -2.55
C LEU A 291 17.31 -15.38 -3.92
N ALA A 292 18.40 -16.02 -4.34
CA ALA A 292 18.47 -16.74 -5.62
C ALA A 292 17.57 -17.99 -5.62
N GLU A 293 17.58 -18.78 -4.54
CA GLU A 293 16.73 -19.96 -4.37
C GLU A 293 15.24 -19.60 -4.28
N ALA A 294 14.91 -18.47 -3.65
CA ALA A 294 13.55 -17.95 -3.59
C ALA A 294 13.03 -17.48 -4.95
N LYS A 295 13.92 -17.26 -5.95
CA LYS A 295 13.57 -16.84 -7.32
C LYS A 295 12.72 -15.57 -7.35
N LEU A 296 12.99 -14.63 -6.45
CA LEU A 296 12.27 -13.35 -6.39
C LEU A 296 12.51 -12.47 -7.63
N GLY A 297 13.59 -12.72 -8.38
CA GLY A 297 13.95 -11.99 -9.59
C GLY A 297 15.45 -12.09 -9.85
N PRO A 298 15.95 -11.67 -11.03
CA PRO A 298 17.39 -11.65 -11.29
C PRO A 298 18.08 -10.62 -10.39
N ILE A 299 19.14 -11.04 -9.72
CA ILE A 299 19.85 -10.20 -8.75
C ILE A 299 20.86 -9.29 -9.45
N GLN A 300 20.83 -8.01 -9.12
CA GLN A 300 21.85 -7.02 -9.48
C GLN A 300 22.51 -6.47 -8.21
N LEU A 301 23.82 -6.27 -8.25
CA LEU A 301 24.57 -5.78 -7.10
C LEU A 301 25.28 -4.48 -7.46
N PHE A 302 24.99 -3.41 -6.72
CA PHE A 302 25.70 -2.14 -6.82
C PHE A 302 26.93 -2.16 -5.93
N THR A 303 28.07 -1.72 -6.47
CA THR A 303 29.37 -1.71 -5.78
C THR A 303 30.25 -0.56 -6.28
N ASN A 304 31.15 -0.08 -5.43
CA ASN A 304 32.27 0.80 -5.76
C ASN A 304 33.50 0.00 -6.26
N GLY A 305 33.47 -1.33 -6.21
CA GLY A 305 34.50 -2.21 -6.74
C GLY A 305 35.76 -2.40 -5.88
N LEU A 306 35.85 -1.78 -4.70
CA LEU A 306 37.04 -1.92 -3.85
C LEU A 306 37.13 -3.29 -3.16
N ALA A 307 36.01 -3.93 -2.85
CA ALA A 307 35.97 -5.24 -2.19
C ALA A 307 35.96 -6.40 -3.19
N LEU A 308 36.86 -6.37 -4.19
CA LEU A 308 36.90 -7.33 -5.29
C LEU A 308 36.95 -8.79 -4.83
N ASP A 309 37.72 -9.11 -3.79
CA ASP A 309 37.86 -10.49 -3.29
C ASP A 309 36.53 -11.06 -2.75
N ARG A 310 35.62 -10.20 -2.29
CA ARG A 310 34.30 -10.62 -1.83
C ARG A 310 33.30 -10.81 -2.97
N ALA A 311 33.58 -10.28 -4.16
CA ALA A 311 32.69 -10.43 -5.31
C ALA A 311 32.62 -11.87 -5.83
N ASP A 312 33.62 -12.71 -5.56
CA ASP A 312 33.55 -14.14 -5.88
C ASP A 312 32.44 -14.87 -5.11
N LEU A 313 32.15 -14.43 -3.88
CA LEU A 313 31.04 -14.95 -3.09
C LEU A 313 29.68 -14.59 -3.71
N ALA A 314 29.60 -13.45 -4.40
CA ALA A 314 28.37 -12.96 -5.02
C ALA A 314 28.19 -13.45 -6.47
N ALA A 315 29.29 -13.65 -7.21
CA ALA A 315 29.30 -13.95 -8.63
C ALA A 315 28.40 -15.13 -9.07
N PRO A 316 28.23 -16.22 -8.29
CA PRO A 316 27.32 -17.31 -8.65
C PRO A 316 25.84 -16.89 -8.69
N TYR A 317 25.44 -15.93 -7.84
CA TYR A 317 24.04 -15.58 -7.62
C TYR A 317 23.61 -14.30 -8.36
N VAL A 318 24.56 -13.43 -8.69
CA VAL A 318 24.26 -12.16 -9.35
C VAL A 318 24.29 -12.29 -10.87
N ARG A 319 23.31 -11.68 -11.52
CA ARG A 319 23.24 -11.52 -12.97
C ARG A 319 24.17 -10.42 -13.47
N GLU A 320 24.24 -9.31 -12.73
CA GLU A 320 24.96 -8.10 -13.15
C GLU A 320 25.58 -7.39 -11.93
N PHE A 321 26.85 -7.02 -12.05
CA PHE A 321 27.52 -6.07 -11.16
C PHE A 321 27.41 -4.66 -11.75
N ARG A 322 26.83 -3.75 -10.99
CA ARG A 322 26.75 -2.31 -11.30
C ARG A 322 27.88 -1.59 -10.59
N VAL A 323 29.02 -1.50 -11.26
CA VAL A 323 30.24 -0.92 -10.68
C VAL A 323 30.27 0.58 -10.94
N SER A 324 30.17 1.36 -9.88
CA SER A 324 30.19 2.82 -9.93
C SER A 324 31.63 3.32 -10.10
N ALA A 325 31.93 4.00 -11.21
CA ALA A 325 33.23 4.58 -11.50
C ALA A 325 33.33 6.01 -10.96
N TYR A 326 34.14 6.17 -9.93
CA TYR A 326 34.52 7.44 -9.31
C TYR A 326 35.91 7.86 -9.80
N THR A 327 36.32 9.09 -9.45
CA THR A 327 37.67 9.59 -9.76
C THR A 327 38.78 8.81 -9.05
N TRP A 328 38.46 8.15 -7.94
CA TRP A 328 39.44 7.51 -7.05
C TRP A 328 39.53 5.97 -7.17
N ASN A 329 38.65 5.30 -7.93
CA ASN A 329 38.61 3.82 -8.01
C ASN A 329 38.87 3.24 -9.40
N GLY A 330 39.48 4.00 -10.31
CA GLY A 330 39.66 3.58 -11.71
C GLY A 330 40.31 2.20 -11.88
N GLN A 331 41.35 1.89 -11.08
CA GLN A 331 42.02 0.59 -11.10
C GLN A 331 41.09 -0.55 -10.67
N ALA A 332 40.30 -0.35 -9.61
CA ALA A 332 39.34 -1.33 -9.12
C ALA A 332 38.24 -1.63 -10.15
N VAL A 333 37.75 -0.60 -10.85
CA VAL A 333 36.77 -0.76 -11.94
C VAL A 333 37.33 -1.62 -13.08
N GLN A 334 38.59 -1.41 -13.47
CA GLN A 334 39.23 -2.22 -14.52
C GLN A 334 39.46 -3.66 -14.05
N ALA A 335 39.88 -3.87 -12.81
CA ALA A 335 40.03 -5.20 -12.24
C ALA A 335 38.70 -5.97 -12.23
N PHE A 336 37.59 -5.32 -11.85
CA PHE A 336 36.25 -5.90 -11.94
C PHE A 336 35.90 -6.34 -13.36
N ARG A 337 36.11 -5.47 -14.35
CA ARG A 337 35.84 -5.77 -15.76
C ARG A 337 36.66 -6.94 -16.26
N ALA A 338 37.96 -6.96 -15.94
CA ALA A 338 38.85 -8.04 -16.32
C ALA A 338 38.40 -9.39 -15.72
N ARG A 339 37.95 -9.39 -14.46
CA ARG A 339 37.57 -10.60 -13.74
C ARG A 339 36.19 -11.16 -14.13
N TYR A 340 35.19 -10.30 -14.30
CA TYR A 340 33.79 -10.74 -14.48
C TYR A 340 33.20 -10.40 -15.86
N GLY A 341 33.98 -9.76 -16.74
CA GLY A 341 33.65 -9.56 -18.15
C GLY A 341 32.26 -8.98 -18.38
N SER A 342 31.42 -9.72 -19.11
CA SER A 342 30.07 -9.31 -19.52
C SER A 342 29.09 -9.13 -18.37
N LYS A 343 29.38 -9.64 -17.16
CA LYS A 343 28.56 -9.37 -15.97
C LYS A 343 28.72 -7.95 -15.43
N VAL A 344 29.73 -7.19 -15.87
CA VAL A 344 30.03 -5.86 -15.33
C VAL A 344 29.43 -4.76 -16.19
N ARG A 345 28.55 -3.96 -15.57
CA ARG A 345 28.08 -2.69 -16.13
C ARG A 345 28.63 -1.53 -15.32
N VAL A 346 29.46 -0.73 -15.95
CA VAL A 346 30.03 0.46 -15.32
C VAL A 346 29.04 1.61 -15.36
N VAL A 347 28.86 2.27 -14.22
CA VAL A 347 28.05 3.48 -14.05
C VAL A 347 28.99 4.64 -13.81
N ASP A 348 28.95 5.68 -14.65
CA ASP A 348 29.82 6.84 -14.50
C ASP A 348 29.31 7.76 -13.38
N SER A 349 29.94 7.70 -12.21
CA SER A 349 29.55 8.48 -11.04
C SER A 349 29.88 9.96 -11.15
N ARG A 350 30.67 10.40 -12.15
CA ARG A 350 30.90 11.83 -12.41
C ARG A 350 29.62 12.54 -12.87
N LYS A 351 28.65 11.76 -13.36
CA LYS A 351 27.31 12.23 -13.74
C LYS A 351 26.32 12.19 -12.57
N HIS A 352 26.77 11.84 -11.37
CA HIS A 352 25.89 11.88 -10.19
C HIS A 352 25.66 13.33 -9.76
N TRP A 353 24.37 13.64 -9.65
CA TRP A 353 23.85 14.92 -9.21
C TRP A 353 24.03 15.09 -7.70
N ALA A 354 24.33 16.32 -7.25
CA ALA A 354 24.20 16.65 -5.84
C ALA A 354 22.71 16.56 -5.41
N LEU A 355 22.46 16.27 -4.14
CA LEU A 355 21.12 16.44 -3.59
C LEU A 355 20.74 17.93 -3.66
N PRO A 356 19.52 18.30 -4.08
CA PRO A 356 19.08 19.69 -4.02
C PRO A 356 18.96 20.13 -2.55
N MET A 357 19.19 21.42 -2.28
CA MET A 357 19.06 21.99 -0.93
C MET A 357 17.60 22.08 -0.43
N GLY A 358 16.62 21.65 -1.22
CA GLY A 358 15.20 21.69 -0.86
C GLY A 358 14.28 21.30 -2.03
N PRO A 359 12.97 21.21 -1.79
CA PRO A 359 11.98 20.89 -2.81
C PRO A 359 11.87 22.00 -3.88
N ARG A 360 11.83 21.61 -5.15
CA ARG A 360 11.55 22.49 -6.30
C ARG A 360 10.04 22.71 -6.50
N GLY A 361 9.60 23.52 -7.47
CA GLY A 361 8.19 23.85 -7.63
C GLY A 361 7.29 22.67 -8.04
N GLU A 362 5.98 22.91 -8.10
CA GLU A 362 4.97 21.88 -8.43
C GLU A 362 5.10 21.36 -9.87
N GLU A 363 5.75 22.11 -10.77
CA GLU A 363 6.05 21.69 -12.14
C GLU A 363 6.92 20.43 -12.22
N THR A 364 7.59 20.07 -11.13
CA THR A 364 8.38 18.83 -11.03
C THR A 364 7.54 17.59 -10.73
N LEU A 365 6.21 17.76 -10.56
CA LEU A 365 5.22 16.71 -10.42
C LEU A 365 4.36 16.53 -11.69
N PRO A 366 3.77 15.34 -11.93
CA PRO A 366 4.16 14.08 -11.30
C PRO A 366 5.63 13.75 -11.64
N ALA A 367 6.30 13.05 -10.73
CA ALA A 367 7.74 12.79 -10.83
C ALA A 367 8.08 11.88 -12.03
N ASP A 368 9.11 12.24 -12.79
CA ASP A 368 9.67 11.39 -13.85
C ASP A 368 10.84 10.58 -13.27
N CYS A 369 10.51 9.44 -12.64
CA CYS A 369 11.47 8.67 -11.84
C CYS A 369 12.36 7.74 -12.68
N VAL A 370 13.69 7.82 -12.49
CA VAL A 370 14.69 6.96 -13.15
C VAL A 370 14.82 5.57 -12.50
N GLY A 371 14.43 5.45 -11.23
CA GLY A 371 14.56 4.21 -10.46
C GLY A 371 13.33 3.85 -9.63
N PRO A 372 12.13 3.72 -10.23
CA PRO A 372 10.95 3.29 -9.49
C PRO A 372 11.15 1.85 -8.98
N GLY A 373 10.77 1.59 -7.72
CA GLY A 373 10.86 0.27 -7.11
C GLY A 373 10.85 0.33 -5.59
N TYR A 374 10.34 -0.70 -4.93
CA TYR A 374 10.18 -0.75 -3.47
C TYR A 374 11.53 -0.96 -2.79
N SER A 375 11.76 -0.33 -1.65
CA SER A 375 13.00 -0.53 -0.87
C SER A 375 12.71 -1.24 0.44
N VAL A 376 13.48 -2.27 0.78
CA VAL A 376 13.43 -2.94 2.08
C VAL A 376 14.61 -2.47 2.92
N TYR A 377 14.30 -2.00 4.13
CA TYR A 377 15.26 -1.53 5.12
C TYR A 377 14.65 -1.65 6.51
N ASP A 378 15.37 -2.29 7.44
CA ASP A 378 15.05 -2.39 8.87
C ASP A 378 13.60 -2.83 9.13
N TRP A 379 13.23 -4.03 8.63
CA TRP A 379 11.88 -4.60 8.76
C TRP A 379 10.74 -3.75 8.18
N HIS A 380 11.04 -2.74 7.37
CA HIS A 380 10.07 -1.89 6.70
C HIS A 380 10.27 -1.91 5.19
N VAL A 381 9.17 -1.64 4.48
CA VAL A 381 9.18 -1.42 3.04
C VAL A 381 8.82 0.02 2.76
N TYR A 382 9.53 0.63 1.83
CA TYR A 382 9.38 2.02 1.42
C TYR A 382 8.91 2.10 -0.03
N THR A 383 8.26 3.21 -0.35
CA THR A 383 7.60 3.45 -1.65
C THR A 383 8.58 3.59 -2.82
N CYS A 384 9.83 3.97 -2.58
CA CYS A 384 10.90 4.03 -3.59
C CYS A 384 12.31 3.79 -3.01
N CYS A 385 13.31 3.47 -3.84
CA CYS A 385 14.71 3.25 -3.44
C CYS A 385 15.40 4.43 -2.72
N ASN A 386 14.90 5.64 -2.93
CA ASN A 386 15.41 6.85 -2.31
C ASN A 386 14.56 7.32 -1.12
N SER A 387 13.43 6.64 -0.85
CA SER A 387 12.49 7.01 0.20
C SER A 387 13.07 6.98 1.61
N PRO A 388 13.97 6.07 2.02
CA PRO A 388 14.51 6.16 3.37
C PRO A 388 15.53 7.31 3.49
N ALA A 389 16.34 7.59 2.45
CA ALA A 389 17.44 8.54 2.56
C ALA A 389 17.08 10.00 2.25
N ILE A 390 16.22 10.27 1.24
CA ILE A 390 15.91 11.64 0.80
C ILE A 390 15.08 12.43 1.84
N PRO A 391 13.99 11.88 2.41
CA PRO A 391 13.27 12.54 3.49
C PRO A 391 14.17 12.88 4.68
N MET A 392 15.08 11.97 5.05
CA MET A 392 16.06 12.22 6.11
C MET A 392 17.03 13.35 5.77
N ALA A 393 17.53 13.39 4.53
CA ALA A 393 18.37 14.50 4.06
C ALA A 393 17.63 15.85 4.10
N LEU A 394 16.30 15.84 4.06
CA LEU A 394 15.42 17.00 4.19
C LEU A 394 14.92 17.24 5.63
N GLY A 395 15.45 16.50 6.61
CA GLY A 395 15.12 16.67 8.02
C GLY A 395 13.85 15.94 8.49
N THR A 396 13.25 15.08 7.68
CA THR A 396 12.16 14.19 8.14
C THR A 396 12.74 12.99 8.89
N PRO A 397 12.35 12.74 10.15
CA PRO A 397 12.73 11.52 10.87
C PRO A 397 12.34 10.25 10.11
N ILE A 398 13.16 9.20 10.20
CA ILE A 398 12.94 7.95 9.46
C ILE A 398 11.57 7.31 9.77
N HIS A 399 11.04 7.51 10.98
CA HIS A 399 9.75 6.96 11.41
C HIS A 399 8.53 7.73 10.87
N GLU A 400 8.72 8.96 10.41
CA GLU A 400 7.71 9.76 9.71
C GLU A 400 7.76 9.59 8.19
N THR A 401 8.83 8.94 7.67
CA THR A 401 8.94 8.63 6.25
C THR A 401 7.86 7.65 5.82
N PRO A 402 7.13 7.89 4.71
CA PRO A 402 6.10 6.98 4.21
C PRO A 402 6.63 5.57 3.94
N ARG A 403 6.22 4.63 4.80
CA ARG A 403 6.65 3.23 4.83
C ARG A 403 5.56 2.35 5.43
N CYS A 404 5.63 1.05 5.18
CA CYS A 404 4.82 0.05 5.88
C CYS A 404 5.75 -1.01 6.48
N ARG A 405 5.22 -1.83 7.40
CA ARG A 405 5.95 -2.98 7.92
C ARG A 405 6.18 -4.01 6.81
N LEU A 406 7.30 -4.71 6.86
CA LEU A 406 7.54 -5.90 6.03
C LEU A 406 6.60 -7.01 6.47
N GLN A 407 5.55 -7.23 5.68
CA GLN A 407 4.52 -8.22 5.92
C GLN A 407 3.82 -8.60 4.61
N PRO A 408 3.05 -9.70 4.56
CA PRO A 408 2.22 -9.99 3.40
C PRO A 408 1.31 -8.80 3.04
N GLY A 409 1.23 -8.46 1.76
CA GLY A 409 0.46 -7.32 1.27
C GLY A 409 1.22 -5.97 1.33
N PHE A 410 2.54 -5.97 1.52
CA PHE A 410 3.29 -4.71 1.68
C PHE A 410 3.24 -3.79 0.45
N ILE A 411 3.17 -4.33 -0.78
CA ILE A 411 3.08 -3.53 -2.00
C ILE A 411 1.82 -2.68 -1.95
N GLU A 412 0.71 -3.30 -1.57
CA GLU A 412 -0.58 -2.68 -1.47
C GLU A 412 -0.60 -1.65 -0.35
N ALA A 413 -0.09 -2.01 0.83
CA ALA A 413 0.03 -1.10 1.97
C ALA A 413 0.82 0.18 1.62
N LEU A 414 1.72 0.12 0.63
CA LEU A 414 2.48 1.29 0.15
C LEU A 414 1.74 2.16 -0.86
N LEU A 415 0.72 1.65 -1.55
CA LEU A 415 0.00 2.42 -2.57
C LEU A 415 -0.57 3.75 -2.05
N PRO A 416 -1.30 3.82 -0.93
CA PRO A 416 -1.79 5.09 -0.40
C PRO A 416 -0.65 6.01 0.06
N LEU A 417 0.49 5.45 0.44
CA LEU A 417 1.65 6.19 0.94
C LEU A 417 2.46 6.88 -0.16
N ARG A 418 2.23 6.54 -1.43
CA ARG A 418 3.00 7.11 -2.55
C ARG A 418 2.75 8.58 -2.80
N GLN A 419 1.52 9.05 -2.63
CA GLN A 419 1.23 10.47 -2.80
C GLN A 419 1.89 11.32 -1.70
N LYS A 420 2.06 10.74 -0.50
CA LYS A 420 2.82 11.36 0.59
C LYS A 420 4.31 11.55 0.23
N MET A 421 4.78 10.93 -0.87
CA MET A 421 6.14 11.14 -1.37
C MET A 421 6.32 12.38 -2.23
N ASP A 422 5.25 13.03 -2.69
CA ASP A 422 5.34 14.12 -3.67
C ASP A 422 6.27 15.24 -3.21
N ARG A 423 6.21 15.61 -1.93
CA ARG A 423 7.12 16.63 -1.35
C ARG A 423 8.60 16.25 -1.48
N TYR A 424 8.94 14.98 -1.32
CA TYR A 424 10.32 14.50 -1.43
C TYR A 424 10.72 14.25 -2.88
N CYS A 425 9.78 13.83 -3.73
CA CYS A 425 10.00 13.67 -5.16
C CYS A 425 10.44 14.98 -5.84
N ARG A 426 9.98 16.12 -5.33
CA ARG A 426 10.40 17.48 -5.76
C ARG A 426 11.85 17.83 -5.39
N ALA A 427 12.50 17.02 -4.55
CA ALA A 427 13.88 17.15 -4.13
C ALA A 427 14.73 15.89 -4.45
N CYS A 428 14.18 14.95 -5.22
CA CYS A 428 14.81 13.66 -5.42
C CYS A 428 15.73 13.67 -6.65
N ILE A 429 16.98 13.23 -6.50
CA ILE A 429 17.93 13.03 -7.62
C ILE A 429 17.43 12.03 -8.68
N GLY A 430 16.49 11.16 -8.28
CA GLY A 430 15.85 10.20 -9.17
C GLY A 430 14.76 10.81 -10.05
N ASN A 431 14.32 12.05 -9.79
CA ASN A 431 13.31 12.73 -10.60
C ASN A 431 13.99 13.53 -11.72
N ARG A 432 13.82 13.12 -12.98
CA ARG A 432 14.41 13.80 -14.14
C ARG A 432 13.96 15.25 -14.28
N LYS A 433 12.78 15.61 -13.78
CA LYS A 433 12.31 17.01 -13.77
C LYS A 433 13.07 17.88 -12.76
N VAL A 434 13.71 17.26 -11.76
CA VAL A 434 14.55 17.95 -10.77
C VAL A 434 16.00 18.03 -11.26
N GLN A 435 16.48 17.05 -12.04
CA GLN A 435 17.88 16.94 -12.49
C GLN A 435 18.47 18.21 -13.15
N PRO A 436 17.74 18.97 -14.00
CA PRO A 436 18.25 20.23 -14.57
C PRO A 436 18.65 21.28 -13.52
N TRP A 437 18.14 21.15 -12.30
CA TRP A 437 18.36 22.07 -11.18
C TRP A 437 19.42 21.56 -10.19
N LEU A 438 20.05 20.43 -10.52
CA LEU A 438 21.12 19.83 -9.75
C LEU A 438 22.42 20.21 -10.47
N GLY A 439 23.28 20.95 -9.80
CA GLY A 439 24.53 21.48 -10.39
C GLY A 439 25.54 20.41 -10.78
#